data_AF-A0A3B0VQC1-F1
#
_entry.id   AF-A0A3B0VQC1-F1
#
_cell.length_a   1.000
_cell.length_b   1.000
_cell.length_c   1.000
_cell.angle_alpha   90.00
_cell.angle_beta   90.00
_cell.angle_gamma   90.00
#
_symmetry.space_group_name_H-M   'P 1'
#
loop_
_entity.id
_entity.type
_entity.pdbx_description
1 polymer ?
#
loop_
_entity_poly.entity_id
_entity_poly.type
_entity_poly.pdbx_seq_one_letter_code
_entity_poly.pdbx_strand_id
1 'polypeptide(L)'
;MTLTITSPAFKAEQTIPSTFTCEGRDISPPLAFSGIPEGTKSLVLIVDDPDAPDPAAPKMTWVHWLLYNLPPDTRGIGEEAADLPA
;
A
#
# COMPACT_ATOMS: atom_id res chain seq x y z
N MET A 1 16.16 10.92 -9.41
CA MET A 1 15.73 9.52 -9.59
C MET A 1 14.21 9.47 -9.49
N THR A 2 13.57 8.46 -10.08
CA THR A 2 12.11 8.30 -10.04
C THR A 2 11.72 7.52 -8.78
N LEU A 3 10.73 8.01 -8.03
CA LEU A 3 10.15 7.29 -6.91
C LEU A 3 9.45 6.02 -7.42
N THR A 4 9.72 4.89 -6.77
CA THR A 4 9.11 3.60 -7.11
C THR A 4 8.65 2.88 -5.85
N ILE A 5 7.60 2.07 -6.02
CA ILE A 5 7.05 1.17 -5.01
C ILE A 5 6.96 -0.23 -5.61
N THR A 6 7.35 -1.24 -4.85
CA THR A 6 7.27 -2.66 -5.25
C THR A 6 6.87 -3.52 -4.05
N SER A 7 6.44 -4.76 -4.30
CA SER A 7 6.26 -5.76 -3.26
C SER A 7 7.09 -7.01 -3.60
N PRO A 8 7.76 -7.65 -2.63
CA PRO A 8 8.32 -8.97 -2.86
C PRO A 8 7.26 -10.06 -2.97
N ALA A 9 6.02 -9.80 -2.55
CA ALA A 9 4.93 -10.78 -2.55
C ALA A 9 4.21 -10.90 -3.92
N PHE A 10 4.16 -9.83 -4.70
CA PHE A 10 3.53 -9.82 -6.02
C PHE A 10 4.13 -8.73 -6.91
N LYS A 11 4.04 -8.91 -8.23
CA LYS A 11 4.44 -7.91 -9.22
C LYS A 11 3.27 -6.98 -9.54
N ALA A 12 3.56 -5.81 -10.11
CA ALA A 12 2.53 -4.91 -10.60
C ALA A 12 1.55 -5.65 -11.53
N GLU A 13 0.25 -5.38 -11.34
CA GLU A 13 -0.86 -5.96 -12.12
C GLU A 13 -0.98 -7.50 -12.01
N GLN A 14 -0.29 -8.13 -11.07
CA GLN A 14 -0.45 -9.56 -10.79
C GLN A 14 -1.32 -9.79 -9.57
N THR A 15 -1.86 -11.01 -9.46
CA THR A 15 -2.72 -11.42 -8.34
C THR A 15 -2.01 -11.24 -6.99
N ILE A 16 -2.71 -10.60 -6.06
CA ILE A 16 -2.29 -10.48 -4.66
C ILE A 16 -2.51 -11.85 -3.98
N PRO A 17 -1.50 -12.41 -3.27
CA PRO A 17 -1.65 -13.68 -2.55
C PRO A 17 -2.78 -13.64 -1.51
N SER A 18 -3.51 -14.75 -1.36
CA SER A 18 -4.67 -14.85 -0.47
C SER A 18 -4.37 -14.51 0.99
N THR A 19 -3.13 -14.69 1.46
CA THR A 19 -2.71 -14.25 2.80
C THR A 19 -3.06 -12.79 3.10
N PHE A 20 -3.00 -11.91 2.09
CA PHE A 20 -3.26 -10.47 2.22
C PHE A 20 -4.69 -10.07 1.86
N THR A 21 -5.60 -11.03 1.72
CA THR A 21 -7.01 -10.80 1.43
C THR A 21 -7.88 -11.31 2.57
N CYS A 22 -9.18 -11.01 2.50
CA CYS A 22 -10.17 -11.52 3.44
C CYS A 22 -10.36 -13.05 3.38
N GLU A 23 -9.80 -13.73 2.38
CA GLU A 23 -9.80 -15.20 2.28
C GLU A 23 -8.63 -15.84 3.06
N GLY A 24 -7.67 -15.04 3.52
CA GLY A 24 -6.50 -15.48 4.28
C GLY A 24 -6.39 -14.82 5.64
N ARG A 25 -5.22 -14.24 5.93
CA ARG A 25 -4.92 -13.63 7.23
C ARG A 25 -5.37 -12.17 7.33
N ASP A 26 -5.73 -11.54 6.21
CA ASP A 26 -6.11 -10.13 6.12
C ASP A 26 -5.06 -9.18 6.71
N ILE A 27 -3.78 -9.47 6.45
CA ILE A 27 -2.63 -8.67 6.87
C ILE A 27 -2.12 -7.81 5.71
N SER A 28 -1.42 -6.72 6.02
CA SER A 28 -0.84 -5.86 4.99
C SER A 28 0.32 -6.55 4.24
N PRO A 29 0.43 -6.35 2.91
CA PRO A 29 1.54 -6.88 2.16
C PRO A 29 2.84 -6.11 2.42
N PRO A 30 4.01 -6.76 2.30
CA PRO A 30 5.28 -6.06 2.36
C PRO A 30 5.42 -5.12 1.16
N LEU A 31 5.88 -3.89 1.40
CA LEU A 31 6.13 -2.87 0.39
C LEU A 31 7.56 -2.35 0.51
N ALA A 32 8.19 -2.04 -0.62
CA ALA A 32 9.53 -1.46 -0.69
C ALA A 32 9.51 -0.18 -1.52
N PHE A 33 10.12 0.88 -0.98
CA PHE A 33 10.25 2.19 -1.61
C PHE A 33 11.68 2.43 -2.06
N SER A 34 11.86 2.96 -3.27
CA SER A 34 13.18 3.36 -3.76
C SER A 34 13.11 4.62 -4.62
N GLY A 35 14.25 5.29 -4.81
CA GLY A 35 14.30 6.50 -5.61
C GLY A 35 13.58 7.72 -4.99
N ILE A 36 13.44 7.75 -3.67
CA ILE A 36 12.86 8.89 -2.93
C ILE A 36 13.63 10.18 -3.27
N PRO A 37 12.97 11.24 -3.77
CA PRO A 37 13.63 12.48 -4.15
C PRO A 37 14.33 13.17 -2.97
N GLU A 38 15.45 13.84 -3.24
CA GLU A 38 16.12 14.69 -2.26
C GLU A 38 15.18 15.82 -1.80
N GLY A 39 15.21 16.13 -0.50
CA GLY A 39 14.35 17.17 0.08
C GLY A 39 12.94 16.70 0.48
N THR A 40 12.56 15.45 0.20
CA THR A 40 11.32 14.83 0.70
C THR A 40 11.20 15.03 2.21
N LYS A 41 10.02 15.47 2.67
CA LYS A 41 9.75 15.72 4.09
C LYS A 41 9.02 14.57 4.76
N SER A 42 8.15 13.91 4.02
CA SER A 42 7.42 12.73 4.44
C SER A 42 6.91 11.98 3.21
N LEU A 43 6.48 10.74 3.41
CA LEU A 43 5.78 9.94 2.41
C LEU A 43 4.32 9.69 2.86
N VAL A 44 3.47 9.39 1.88
CA VAL A 44 2.08 8.98 2.07
C VAL A 44 1.85 7.71 1.25
N LEU A 45 1.13 6.75 1.82
CA LEU A 45 0.64 5.56 1.14
C LEU A 45 -0.90 5.62 1.08
N ILE A 46 -1.44 5.46 -0.12
CA ILE A 46 -2.86 5.25 -0.37
C ILE A 46 -2.98 3.95 -1.15
N VAL A 47 -3.78 3.03 -0.63
CA VAL A 47 -4.19 1.81 -1.33
C VAL A 47 -5.70 1.90 -1.49
N ASP A 48 -6.16 2.10 -2.72
CA ASP A 48 -7.57 2.18 -3.06
C ASP A 48 -7.97 1.13 -4.11
N ASP A 49 -9.24 0.75 -4.06
CA ASP A 49 -9.90 -0.09 -5.05
C ASP A 49 -10.98 0.74 -5.73
N PRO A 50 -10.76 1.24 -6.97
CA PRO A 50 -11.75 1.98 -7.74
C PRO A 50 -12.86 1.09 -8.32
N ASP A 51 -12.71 -0.23 -8.20
CA ASP A 51 -13.63 -1.23 -8.72
C ASP A 51 -14.51 -1.87 -7.62
N ALA A 52 -14.42 -1.36 -6.39
CA ALA A 52 -15.20 -1.87 -5.27
C ALA A 52 -16.71 -1.76 -5.54
N PRO A 53 -17.52 -2.78 -5.20
CA PRO A 53 -18.94 -2.78 -5.49
C PRO A 53 -19.70 -1.80 -4.58
N ASP A 54 -20.63 -1.04 -5.16
CA ASP A 54 -21.57 -0.19 -4.43
C ASP A 54 -23.02 -0.70 -4.67
N PRO A 55 -23.85 -0.85 -3.62
CA PRO A 55 -25.25 -1.22 -3.80
C PRO A 55 -26.09 -0.20 -4.59
N ALA A 56 -25.71 1.08 -4.57
CA ALA A 56 -26.41 2.19 -5.20
C ALA A 56 -25.80 2.62 -6.55
N ALA A 57 -24.55 2.25 -6.82
CA ALA A 57 -23.82 2.55 -8.06
C ALA A 57 -22.98 1.32 -8.47
N PRO A 58 -22.74 1.06 -9.77
CA PRO A 58 -22.05 -0.17 -10.17
C PRO A 58 -20.61 -0.33 -9.62
N LYS A 59 -19.94 0.78 -9.27
CA LYS A 59 -18.59 0.83 -8.68
C LYS A 59 -18.42 2.07 -7.80
N MET A 60 -17.57 1.98 -6.78
CA MET A 60 -17.07 3.11 -5.98
C MET A 60 -15.58 2.95 -5.69
N THR A 61 -14.91 4.04 -5.32
CA THR A 61 -13.55 3.97 -4.78
C THR A 61 -13.59 3.64 -3.29
N TRP A 62 -12.94 2.55 -2.89
CA TRP A 62 -12.77 2.16 -1.50
C TRP A 62 -11.30 2.26 -1.08
N VAL A 63 -11.00 3.04 -0.05
CA VAL A 63 -9.63 3.13 0.48
C VAL A 63 -9.40 1.99 1.47
N HIS A 64 -8.57 1.02 1.08
CA HIS A 64 -8.17 -0.11 1.92
C HIS A 64 -7.13 0.27 2.96
N TRP A 65 -6.21 1.18 2.62
CA TRP A 65 -5.15 1.56 3.53
C TRP A 65 -4.69 2.99 3.28
N LEU A 66 -4.53 3.76 4.36
CA LEU A 66 -4.04 5.13 4.35
C LEU A 66 -3.00 5.28 5.45
N LEU A 67 -1.78 5.68 5.07
CA LEU A 67 -0.72 6.06 5.99
C LEU A 67 -0.17 7.41 5.55
N TYR A 68 0.08 8.29 6.50
CA TYR A 68 0.72 9.58 6.23
C TYR A 68 1.84 9.83 7.24
N ASN A 69 2.61 10.90 7.02
CA ASN A 69 3.76 11.25 7.87
C ASN A 69 4.81 10.13 8.01
N LEU A 70 4.90 9.21 7.04
CA LEU A 70 6.00 8.27 6.97
C LEU A 70 7.32 9.04 6.85
N PRO A 71 8.36 8.71 7.66
CA PRO A 71 9.66 9.35 7.57
C PRO A 71 10.20 9.35 6.13
N PRO A 72 10.89 10.42 5.69
CA PRO A 72 11.35 10.55 4.31
C PRO A 72 12.45 9.53 3.94
N ASP A 73 13.03 8.84 4.91
CA ASP A 73 13.99 7.76 4.74
C ASP A 73 13.37 6.36 4.82
N THR A 74 12.04 6.25 4.97
CA THR A 74 11.31 4.97 4.97
C THR A 74 11.61 4.18 3.70
N ARG A 75 12.21 2.99 3.87
CA ARG A 75 12.58 2.12 2.74
C ARG A 75 11.53 1.07 2.39
N GLY A 76 10.50 0.95 3.21
CA GLY A 76 9.44 -0.01 3.01
C GLY A 76 8.57 -0.15 4.24
N ILE A 77 7.55 -0.99 4.13
CA ILE A 77 6.65 -1.40 5.19
C ILE A 77 6.66 -2.92 5.21
N GLY A 78 6.86 -3.51 6.39
CA GLY A 78 6.86 -4.97 6.54
C GLY A 78 5.47 -5.56 6.32
N GLU A 79 5.41 -6.87 6.10
CA GLU A 79 4.17 -7.61 6.25
C GLU A 79 3.61 -7.43 7.66
N GLU A 80 2.29 -7.29 7.79
CA GLU A 80 1.62 -7.18 9.10
C GLU A 80 2.20 -6.04 9.96
N ALA A 81 2.59 -4.93 9.34
CA ALA A 81 3.19 -3.82 10.06
C ALA A 81 2.24 -3.23 11.10
N ALA A 82 2.57 -3.41 12.38
CA ALA A 82 1.79 -2.93 13.52
C ALA A 82 2.26 -1.56 14.05
N ASP A 83 3.56 -1.25 13.89
CA ASP A 83 4.18 0.00 14.36
C ASP A 83 4.38 0.97 13.19
N LEU A 84 3.30 1.66 12.81
CA LEU A 84 3.32 2.67 11.76
C LEU A 84 3.06 4.07 12.35
N PRO A 85 3.72 5.12 11.85
CA PRO A 85 3.40 6.48 12.25
C PRO A 85 1.94 6.78 11.92
N ALA A 86 1.28 7.47 12.86
CA ALA A 86 -0.14 7.79 12.81
C ALA A 86 -0.49 8.83 11.74
#